data_AF-A0A6P0M6N0-F1
#
_entry.id   AF-A0A6P0M6N0-F1
#
_cell.length_a   1.000
_cell.length_b   1.000
_cell.length_c   1.000
_cell.angle_alpha   90.00
_cell.angle_beta   90.00
_cell.angle_gamma   90.00
#
_symmetry.space_group_name_H-M   'P 1'
#
loop_
_entity.id
_entity.type
_entity.pdbx_description
1 polymer ?
#
loop_
_entity_poly.entity_id
_entity_poly.type
_entity_poly.pdbx_seq_one_letter_code
_entity_poly.pdbx_strand_id
1 'polypeptide(L)'
;MSQTILKPKTTIPPLENGDQLTQVEFEQRYAQMPDVKKAELIEGIVYMASPLRMTQHANPHARIMTWLGTYWSATPGVEVGDNATVRLDADNEPQPDASLILDCPSTVSLSKASG
;
A
#
# COMPACT_ATOMS: atom_id res chain seq x y z
N MET A 1 -22.12 25.19 -45.71
CA MET A 1 -21.59 25.59 -44.39
C MET A 1 -22.38 24.83 -43.33
N SER A 2 -21.82 23.75 -42.77
CA SER A 2 -22.21 23.15 -41.49
C SER A 2 -21.15 22.11 -41.12
N GLN A 3 -20.19 22.52 -40.31
CA GLN A 3 -19.26 21.58 -39.68
C GLN A 3 -19.89 21.14 -38.36
N THR A 4 -20.22 19.86 -38.28
CA THR A 4 -20.63 19.19 -37.04
C THR A 4 -19.43 19.14 -36.10
N ILE A 5 -19.45 19.96 -35.05
CA ILE A 5 -18.45 19.92 -33.98
C ILE A 5 -18.69 18.62 -33.19
N LEU A 6 -17.85 17.61 -33.45
CA LEU A 6 -17.79 16.40 -32.64
C LEU A 6 -17.33 16.81 -31.23
N LYS A 7 -18.24 16.77 -30.25
CA LYS A 7 -17.86 16.86 -28.83
C LYS A 7 -16.90 15.69 -28.55
N PRO A 8 -15.68 15.96 -28.04
CA PRO A 8 -14.81 14.86 -27.62
C PRO A 8 -15.54 14.09 -26.53
N LYS A 9 -15.69 12.79 -26.74
CA LYS A 9 -16.21 11.87 -25.74
C LYS A 9 -15.10 11.75 -24.70
N THR A 10 -15.14 12.59 -23.67
CA THR A 10 -14.16 12.58 -22.58
C THR A 10 -14.33 11.25 -21.84
N THR A 11 -13.58 10.24 -22.25
CA THR A 11 -13.44 8.98 -21.52
C THR A 11 -12.78 9.33 -20.19
N ILE A 12 -13.57 9.27 -19.12
CA ILE A 12 -13.06 9.46 -17.77
C ILE A 12 -12.12 8.28 -17.49
N PRO A 13 -10.84 8.51 -17.13
CA PRO A 13 -9.92 7.41 -16.86
C PRO A 13 -10.38 6.61 -15.62
N PRO A 14 -10.10 5.30 -15.57
CA PRO A 14 -10.39 4.48 -14.39
C PRO A 14 -9.62 4.99 -13.17
N LEU A 15 -10.03 4.55 -11.98
CA LEU A 15 -9.26 4.76 -10.75
C LEU A 15 -8.01 3.88 -10.76
N GLU A 16 -6.85 4.50 -10.52
CA GLU A 16 -5.60 3.79 -10.28
C GLU A 16 -5.15 3.96 -8.83
N ASN A 17 -4.45 2.95 -8.30
CA ASN A 17 -3.92 3.02 -6.94
C ASN A 17 -2.83 4.11 -6.87
N GLY A 18 -2.97 5.06 -5.94
CA GLY A 18 -2.08 6.21 -5.82
C GLY A 18 -2.52 7.46 -6.58
N ASP A 19 -3.64 7.42 -7.32
CA ASP A 19 -4.20 8.61 -7.96
C ASP A 19 -4.50 9.69 -6.91
N GLN A 20 -4.12 10.94 -7.20
CA GLN A 20 -4.51 12.09 -6.37
C GLN A 20 -5.76 12.75 -6.94
N LEU A 21 -6.90 12.55 -6.28
CA LEU A 21 -8.21 13.01 -6.73
C LEU A 21 -8.94 13.79 -5.65
N THR A 22 -9.75 14.74 -6.10
CA THR A 22 -10.81 15.29 -5.26
C THR A 22 -11.90 14.23 -5.05
N GLN A 23 -12.68 14.38 -3.98
CA GLN A 23 -13.82 13.50 -3.70
C GLN A 23 -14.78 13.37 -4.90
N VAL A 24 -15.06 14.49 -5.57
CA VAL A 24 -15.96 14.53 -6.73
C VAL A 24 -15.41 13.71 -7.90
N GLU A 25 -14.12 13.84 -8.20
CA GLU A 25 -13.48 13.07 -9.27
C GLU A 25 -13.43 11.58 -8.93
N PHE A 26 -13.15 11.24 -7.67
CA PHE A 26 -13.19 9.86 -7.20
C PHE A 26 -14.58 9.24 -7.37
N GLU A 27 -15.64 9.90 -6.89
CA GLU A 27 -17.01 9.40 -6.98
C GLU A 27 -17.46 9.21 -8.43
N GLN A 28 -17.12 10.16 -9.31
CA GLN A 28 -17.43 10.09 -10.74
C GLN A 28 -16.74 8.90 -11.42
N ARG A 29 -15.47 8.65 -11.11
CA ARG A 29 -14.71 7.52 -11.66
C ARG A 29 -15.18 6.19 -11.06
N TYR A 30 -15.39 6.14 -9.75
CA TYR A 30 -15.84 4.94 -9.04
C TYR A 30 -17.21 4.45 -9.55
N ALA A 31 -18.15 5.38 -9.81
CA ALA A 31 -19.46 5.05 -10.37
C ALA A 31 -19.40 4.39 -11.76
N GLN A 32 -18.30 4.56 -12.50
CA GLN A 32 -18.09 3.93 -13.81
C GLN A 32 -17.34 2.59 -13.73
N MET A 33 -17.00 2.12 -12.53
CA MET A 33 -16.25 0.88 -12.31
C MET A 33 -17.08 -0.16 -11.53
N PRO A 34 -18.17 -0.70 -12.12
CA PRO A 34 -19.04 -1.66 -11.43
C PRO A 34 -18.34 -2.97 -11.04
N ASP A 35 -17.21 -3.30 -11.68
CA ASP A 35 -16.43 -4.50 -11.40
C ASP A 35 -15.43 -4.34 -10.23
N VAL A 36 -15.22 -3.12 -9.75
CA VAL A 36 -14.35 -2.84 -8.61
C VAL A 36 -15.10 -3.12 -7.32
N LYS A 37 -14.62 -4.09 -6.55
CA LYS A 37 -15.27 -4.52 -5.31
C LYS A 37 -15.10 -3.51 -4.17
N LYS A 38 -13.99 -2.78 -4.15
CA LYS A 38 -13.67 -1.81 -3.11
C LYS A 38 -12.58 -0.86 -3.58
N ALA A 39 -12.83 0.44 -3.42
CA ALA A 39 -11.86 1.52 -3.55
C ALA A 39 -12.11 2.52 -2.42
N GLU A 40 -11.06 3.14 -1.91
CA GLU A 40 -11.11 4.14 -0.84
C GLU A 40 -10.36 5.41 -1.29
N LEU A 41 -10.78 6.57 -0.79
CA LEU A 41 -10.08 7.83 -0.98
C LEU A 41 -9.64 8.32 0.40
N ILE A 42 -8.33 8.30 0.67
CA ILE A 42 -7.73 8.70 1.95
C ILE A 42 -6.83 9.89 1.69
N GLU A 43 -7.13 11.04 2.29
CA GLU A 43 -6.38 12.30 2.12
C GLU A 43 -6.16 12.71 0.65
N GLY A 44 -7.12 12.40 -0.21
CA GLY A 44 -7.05 12.67 -1.65
C GLY A 44 -6.26 11.63 -2.44
N ILE A 45 -5.74 10.57 -1.81
CA ILE A 45 -5.08 9.45 -2.49
C ILE A 45 -6.06 8.29 -2.64
N VAL A 46 -6.17 7.76 -3.85
CA VAL A 46 -7.00 6.61 -4.18
C VAL A 46 -6.30 5.32 -3.79
N TYR A 47 -6.99 4.48 -3.01
CA TYR A 47 -6.57 3.14 -2.63
C TYR A 47 -7.53 2.12 -3.23
N MET A 48 -7.05 1.34 -4.21
CA MET A 48 -7.83 0.27 -4.82
C MET A 48 -7.55 -1.02 -4.07
N ALA A 49 -8.60 -1.73 -3.62
CA ALA A 49 -8.39 -3.05 -3.06
C ALA A 49 -7.87 -3.98 -4.15
N SER A 50 -6.61 -4.44 -4.01
CA SER A 50 -6.07 -5.45 -4.90
C SER A 50 -6.99 -6.67 -4.84
N PRO A 51 -7.55 -7.13 -5.96
CA PRO A 51 -8.36 -8.34 -5.91
C PRO A 51 -7.43 -9.43 -5.39
N LEU A 52 -7.77 -10.04 -4.24
CA LEU A 52 -7.08 -11.17 -3.59
C LEU A 52 -7.13 -12.45 -4.47
N ARG A 53 -6.89 -12.30 -5.77
CA ARG A 53 -6.78 -13.36 -6.75
C ARG A 53 -5.53 -14.15 -6.41
N MET A 54 -5.71 -15.46 -6.31
CA MET A 54 -4.67 -16.41 -5.92
C MET A 54 -3.35 -16.18 -6.66
N THR A 55 -3.41 -15.93 -7.97
CA THR A 55 -2.23 -15.81 -8.82
C THR A 55 -1.61 -14.42 -8.84
N GLN A 56 -2.40 -13.36 -8.70
CA GLN A 56 -1.93 -11.98 -8.88
C GLN A 56 -1.47 -11.33 -7.58
N HIS A 57 -2.02 -11.74 -6.44
CA HIS A 57 -1.69 -11.14 -5.14
C HIS A 57 -1.25 -12.19 -4.12
N ALA A 58 -2.07 -13.21 -3.88
CA ALA A 58 -1.82 -14.15 -2.77
C ALA A 58 -0.54 -14.98 -2.98
N ASN A 59 -0.25 -15.45 -4.20
CA ASN A 59 0.94 -16.25 -4.48
C ASN A 59 2.23 -15.41 -4.42
N PRO A 60 2.32 -14.22 -5.08
CA PRO A 60 3.45 -13.31 -4.86
C PRO A 60 3.65 -12.93 -3.39
N HIS A 61 2.56 -12.59 -2.68
CA HIS A 61 2.60 -12.26 -1.25
C HIS A 61 3.17 -13.40 -0.42
N ALA A 62 2.66 -14.62 -0.59
CA ALA A 62 3.13 -15.79 0.12
C ALA A 62 4.61 -16.08 -0.13
N ARG A 63 5.11 -15.86 -1.36
CA ARG A 63 6.54 -16.01 -1.69
C ARG A 63 7.39 -14.98 -0.95
N ILE A 64 6.97 -13.72 -0.94
CA ILE A 64 7.67 -12.65 -0.22
C ILE A 64 7.69 -12.95 1.28
N MET A 65 6.55 -13.30 1.85
CA MET A 65 6.43 -13.66 3.27
C MET A 65 7.28 -14.89 3.62
N THR A 66 7.37 -15.88 2.73
CA THR A 66 8.24 -17.06 2.94
C THR A 66 9.72 -16.66 2.94
N TRP A 67 10.13 -15.79 2.01
CA TRP A 67 11.50 -15.29 1.96
C TRP A 67 11.85 -14.46 3.20
N LEU A 68 10.98 -13.52 3.59
CA LEU A 68 11.17 -12.70 4.79
C LEU A 68 11.16 -13.55 6.07
N GLY A 69 10.26 -14.52 6.18
CA GLY A 69 10.22 -15.46 7.30
C GLY A 69 11.49 -16.32 7.40
N THR A 70 12.04 -16.74 6.26
CA THR A 70 13.34 -17.45 6.23
C THR A 70 14.46 -16.55 6.71
N TYR A 71 14.52 -15.30 6.23
CA TYR A 71 15.52 -14.33 6.66
C TYR A 71 15.42 -14.01 8.16
N TRP A 72 14.20 -13.79 8.65
CA TRP A 72 13.91 -13.56 10.07
C TRP A 72 14.38 -14.71 10.95
N SER A 73 14.06 -15.95 10.57
CA SER A 73 14.48 -17.13 11.32
C SER A 73 15.99 -17.29 11.45
N ALA A 74 16.75 -16.74 10.49
CA ALA A 74 18.20 -16.82 10.44
C ALA A 74 18.90 -15.57 11.01
N THR A 75 18.17 -14.49 11.32
CA THR A 75 18.75 -13.18 11.67
C THR A 75 18.19 -12.66 12.99
N PRO A 76 18.90 -12.84 14.12
CA PRO A 76 18.52 -12.25 15.40
C PRO A 76 18.44 -10.71 15.33
N GLY A 77 17.50 -10.12 16.07
CA GLY A 77 17.30 -8.65 16.10
C GLY A 77 16.47 -8.11 14.94
N VAL A 78 15.67 -8.97 14.29
CA VAL A 78 14.75 -8.61 13.22
C VAL A 78 13.36 -9.17 13.55
N GLU A 79 12.31 -8.52 13.07
CA GLU A 79 10.91 -8.95 13.16
C GLU A 79 10.22 -8.83 11.80
N VAL A 80 9.25 -9.70 11.50
CA VAL A 80 8.46 -9.69 10.28
C VAL A 80 6.99 -9.47 10.61
N GLY A 81 6.36 -8.51 9.93
CA GLY A 81 4.91 -8.27 10.02
C GLY A 81 4.21 -8.55 8.69
N ASP A 82 3.07 -9.26 8.76
CA ASP A 82 2.14 -9.51 7.66
C ASP A 82 0.88 -8.66 7.87
N ASN A 83 0.51 -7.81 6.91
CA ASN A 83 -0.66 -6.93 6.99
C ASN A 83 -0.75 -6.13 8.32
N ALA A 84 0.40 -5.80 8.91
CA ALA A 84 0.45 -5.08 10.17
C ALA A 84 0.16 -3.59 9.92
N THR A 85 -0.59 -2.96 10.83
CA THR A 85 -0.66 -1.49 10.86
C THR A 85 0.63 -0.98 11.46
N VAL A 86 1.47 -0.33 10.66
CA VAL A 86 2.78 0.18 11.08
C VAL A 86 2.64 1.69 11.26
N ARG A 87 2.75 2.17 12.49
CA ARG A 87 2.81 3.61 12.75
C ARG A 87 4.23 4.12 12.53
N LEU A 88 4.43 4.90 11.46
CA LEU A 88 5.74 5.45 11.12
C LEU A 88 6.01 6.78 11.85
N ASP A 89 4.98 7.61 12.05
CA ASP A 89 5.07 8.84 12.82
C ASP A 89 3.70 9.25 13.43
N ALA A 90 3.58 10.51 13.90
CA ALA A 90 2.37 10.99 14.53
C ALA A 90 1.16 11.00 13.58
N ASP A 91 1.40 11.18 12.28
CA ASP A 91 0.41 11.47 11.25
C ASP A 91 0.29 10.33 10.21
N ASN A 92 1.25 9.39 10.16
CA ASN A 92 1.32 8.32 9.16
C ASN A 92 1.21 6.92 9.77
N GLU A 93 0.18 6.18 9.35
CA GLU A 93 -0.09 4.81 9.79
C GLU A 93 -0.35 3.86 8.59
N PRO A 94 0.66 3.59 7.74
CA PRO A 94 0.49 2.69 6.60
C PRO A 94 0.17 1.26 7.04
N GLN A 95 -0.60 0.56 6.19
CA GLN A 95 -0.81 -0.89 6.25
C GLN A 95 -0.04 -1.56 5.11
N PRO A 96 1.28 -1.80 5.27
CA PRO A 96 2.05 -2.53 4.28
C PRO A 96 1.58 -3.99 4.18
N ASP A 97 1.61 -4.53 2.96
CA ASP A 97 1.39 -5.96 2.74
C ASP A 97 2.44 -6.78 3.53
N ALA A 98 3.72 -6.43 3.44
CA ALA A 98 4.81 -7.08 4.18
C ALA A 98 5.77 -6.05 4.80
N SER A 99 6.28 -6.33 6.00
CA SER A 99 7.22 -5.47 6.73
C SER A 99 8.36 -6.27 7.38
N LEU A 100 9.55 -5.68 7.42
CA LEU A 100 10.73 -6.21 8.10
C LEU A 100 11.28 -5.09 9.00
N ILE A 101 11.32 -5.32 10.30
CA ILE A 101 11.67 -4.31 11.30
C ILE A 101 12.94 -4.75 12.03
N LEU A 102 13.86 -3.83 12.27
CA LEU A 102 15.00 -4.08 13.15
C LEU A 102 14.52 -3.96 14.59
N ASP A 103 14.45 -5.09 15.29
CA ASP A 103 14.28 -5.10 16.74
C ASP A 103 15.65 -4.83 17.38
N CYS A 104 16.01 -3.56 17.46
CA CYS A 104 17.17 -3.15 18.22
C CYS A 104 16.76 -3.04 19.69
N PRO A 105 17.28 -3.88 20.61
CA PRO A 105 17.09 -3.65 22.02
C PRO A 105 17.79 -2.33 22.35
N SER A 106 16.98 -1.30 22.61
CA SER A 106 17.48 -0.03 23.12
C SER A 106 18.36 -0.29 24.35
N THR A 107 19.59 0.23 24.28
CA THR A 107 20.63 0.34 25.33
C THR A 107 21.82 -0.64 25.22
N VAL A 108 22.81 -0.25 24.41
CA VAL A 108 24.22 -0.52 24.74
C VAL A 108 24.77 0.74 25.42
N SER A 109 24.64 0.82 26.75
CA SER A 109 25.44 1.77 27.52
C SER A 109 26.89 1.30 27.51
N LEU A 110 27.72 1.91 26.66
CA LEU A 110 29.17 1.77 26.76
C LEU A 110 29.65 2.49 28.03
N SER A 111 29.69 1.78 29.16
CA SER A 111 30.48 2.23 30.31
C SER A 111 31.96 1.99 30.01
N LYS A 112 32.74 3.08 29.89
CA LYS A 112 34.21 3.06 29.91
C LYS A 112 34.70 2.21 31.09
N ALA A 113 35.47 1.16 30.81
CA ALA A 113 36.34 0.55 31.80
C ALA A 113 37.62 1.39 31.91
N SER A 114 37.69 2.21 32.95
CA SER A 114 38.95 2.69 33.52
C SER A 114 39.49 1.60 34.46
N GLY A 115 40.74 1.21 34.27
CA GLY A 115 41.47 0.26 35.12
C GLY A 115 42.67 -0.32 34.41
#